data_AF-A0A379FTW8-F1
#
_entry.id   AF-A0A379FTW8-F1
#
_cell.length_a   1.000
_cell.length_b   1.000
_cell.length_c   1.000
_cell.angle_alpha   90.00
_cell.angle_beta   90.00
_cell.angle_gamma   90.00
#
_symmetry.space_group_name_H-M   'P 1'
#
loop_
_entity.id
_entity.type
_entity.pdbx_description
1 polymer ?
#
loop_
_entity_poly.entity_id
_entity_poly.type
_entity_poly.pdbx_seq_one_letter_code
_entity_poly.pdbx_strand_id
1 'polypeptide(L)' 'MYNKILVPIDITEKSLAHLVMTHIQYLAKYEKAHIHFLAIIPTVPFYTTMGFGFAEKADSEQEKCHKTTHRDY' A
#
# COMPACT_ATOMS: atom_id res chain seq x y z
N MET A 1 -17.24 -9.54 -22.47
CA MET A 1 -16.08 -8.64 -22.65
C MET A 1 -16.28 -7.41 -21.79
N TYR A 2 -15.26 -7.01 -21.04
CA TYR A 2 -15.34 -5.92 -20.07
C TYR A 2 -15.11 -4.59 -20.80
N ASN A 3 -16.14 -3.78 -20.98
CA ASN A 3 -16.04 -2.47 -21.64
C ASN A 3 -15.58 -1.34 -20.70
N LYS A 4 -15.56 -1.60 -19.39
CA LYS A 4 -15.07 -0.71 -18.34
C LYS A 4 -14.22 -1.51 -17.36
N ILE A 5 -13.00 -1.05 -17.10
CA ILE A 5 -12.07 -1.70 -16.17
C ILE A 5 -11.72 -0.69 -15.08
N LEU A 6 -11.92 -1.09 -13.82
CA LEU A 6 -11.51 -0.30 -12.66
C LEU A 6 -10.11 -0.76 -12.22
N VAL A 7 -9.19 0.18 -12.09
CA VAL A 7 -7.82 -0.07 -11.64
C VAL A 7 -7.58 0.72 -10.34
N PRO A 8 -7.52 0.05 -9.18
CA PRO A 8 -7.07 0.68 -7.96
C PRO A 8 -5.56 0.99 -8.07
N ILE A 9 -5.17 2.20 -7.69
CA ILE A 9 -3.78 2.66 -7.67
C ILE A 9 -3.43 3.12 -6.26
N ASP A 10 -2.36 2.53 -5.71
CA ASP A 10 -1.67 3.09 -4.57
C ASP A 10 -0.72 4.20 -5.05
N ILE A 11 -0.97 5.43 -4.63
CA ILE A 11 -0.15 6.59 -5.01
C ILE A 11 1.20 6.65 -4.28
N THR A 12 1.35 5.87 -3.20
CA THR A 12 2.59 5.80 -2.40
C THR A 12 3.56 4.77 -2.97
N GLU A 13 3.08 3.78 -3.72
CA GLU A 13 3.88 2.68 -4.24
C GLU A 13 3.90 2.63 -5.79
N LYS A 14 4.87 3.31 -6.40
CA LYS A 14 5.06 3.34 -7.86
C LYS A 14 5.43 1.98 -8.47
N SER A 15 6.12 1.11 -7.73
CA SER A 15 6.53 -0.23 -8.19
C SER A 15 5.31 -1.08 -8.54
N LEU A 16 4.29 -1.06 -7.67
CA LEU A 16 3.08 -1.84 -7.86
C LEU A 16 2.30 -1.41 -9.11
N ALA A 17 2.20 -0.10 -9.36
CA ALA A 17 1.58 0.43 -10.56
C ALA A 17 2.30 -0.02 -11.86
N HIS A 18 3.63 -0.17 -11.83
CA HIS A 18 4.39 -0.65 -12.99
C HIS A 18 4.12 -2.12 -13.31
N LEU A 19 3.97 -2.97 -12.28
CA LEU A 19 3.72 -4.40 -12.47
C LEU A 19 2.40 -4.66 -13.23
N VAL A 20 1.39 -3.85 -12.98
CA VAL A 20 0.05 -4.02 -13.60
C VAL A 20 -0.10 -3.31 -14.94
N MET A 21 0.82 -2.40 -15.28
CA MET A 21 0.69 -1.49 -16.41
C MET A 21 0.56 -2.21 -17.76
N THR A 22 1.42 -3.21 -18.01
CA THR A 22 1.41 -3.99 -19.26
C THR A 22 0.10 -4.75 -19.45
N HIS A 23 -0.46 -5.28 -18.36
CA HIS A 23 -1.71 -6.01 -18.40
C HIS A 23 -2.90 -5.09 -18.72
N ILE A 24 -2.97 -3.92 -18.08
CA ILE A 24 -4.01 -2.92 -18.33
C ILE A 24 -3.96 -2.42 -19.77
N GLN A 25 -2.76 -2.16 -20.30
CA GLN A 25 -2.59 -1.73 -21.69
C GLN A 25 -3.05 -2.78 -22.70
N TYR A 26 -2.75 -4.06 -22.44
CA TYR A 26 -3.23 -5.15 -23.28
C TYR A 26 -4.75 -5.23 -23.28
N LEU A 27 -5.38 -5.24 -22.10
CA LEU A 27 -6.83 -5.31 -21.97
C LEU A 27 -7.53 -4.10 -22.58
N ALA A 28 -7.01 -2.88 -22.36
CA ALA A 28 -7.57 -1.66 -22.95
C ALA A 28 -7.64 -1.74 -24.48
N LYS A 29 -6.59 -2.27 -25.12
CA LYS A 29 -6.52 -2.39 -26.59
C LYS A 29 -7.36 -3.55 -27.11
N TYR A 30 -7.23 -4.73 -26.50
CA TYR A 30 -7.92 -5.95 -26.95
C TYR A 30 -9.44 -5.82 -26.80
N GLU A 31 -9.89 -5.26 -25.67
CA GLU A 31 -11.30 -5.15 -25.34
C GLU A 31 -11.94 -3.84 -25.79
N LYS A 32 -11.15 -2.87 -26.29
CA LYS A 32 -11.57 -1.47 -26.47
C LYS A 32 -12.19 -0.90 -25.19
N ALA A 33 -11.64 -1.29 -24.04
CA ALA A 33 -12.18 -0.97 -22.73
C ALA A 33 -11.79 0.44 -22.27
N HIS A 34 -12.72 1.12 -21.60
CA HIS A 34 -12.44 2.37 -20.90
C HIS A 34 -11.86 2.08 -19.52
N ILE A 35 -10.68 2.64 -19.22
CA ILE A 35 -9.98 2.42 -17.96
C ILE A 35 -10.32 3.54 -16.98
N HIS A 36 -10.77 3.17 -15.78
CA HIS A 36 -11.00 4.08 -14.66
C HIS A 36 -9.93 3.83 -13.60
N PHE A 37 -9.08 4.82 -13.32
CA PHE A 37 -8.13 4.73 -12.22
C PHE A 37 -8.76 5.28 -10.93
N LEU A 38 -8.55 4.57 -9.83
CA LEU A 38 -9.05 4.95 -8.51
C LEU A 38 -7.91 4.96 -7.50
N ALA A 39 -7.62 6.13 -6.93
CA ALA A 39 -6.78 6.25 -5.75
C ALA A 39 -7.67 6.58 -4.55
N ILE A 40 -7.46 5.88 -3.44
CA ILE A 40 -8.19 6.11 -2.19
C ILE A 40 -7.23 6.81 -1.24
N ILE A 41 -7.60 8.00 -0.79
CA ILE A 41 -6.93 8.67 0.33
C ILE A 41 -7.65 8.20 1.59
N PRO A 42 -7.00 7.40 2.46
CA PRO A 42 -7.63 6.95 3.68
C PRO A 42 -7.99 8.13 4.58
N THR A 43 -9.18 8.11 5.17
CA THR A 43 -9.61 9.13 6.12
C THR A 43 -8.89 9.00 7.47
N VAL A 44 -8.92 10.07 8.28
CA VAL A 44 -8.23 10.24 9.57
C VAL A 44 -8.26 9.06 10.57
N PRO A 45 -9.32 8.24 10.69
CA PRO A 45 -9.29 7.03 11.54
C PRO A 45 -8.19 6.04 11.12
N PHE A 46 -7.82 6.01 9.84
CA PHE A 46 -6.76 5.16 9.32
C PHE A 46 -5.37 5.70 9.63
N TYR A 47 -5.14 7.02 9.51
CA TYR A 47 -3.86 7.63 9.89
C TYR A 47 -3.59 7.55 11.39
N THR A 48 -4.62 7.70 12.22
CA THR A 48 -4.50 7.50 13.67
C THR A 48 -4.17 6.05 13.99
N THR A 49 -4.90 5.07 13.42
CA THR A 49 -4.61 3.64 13.60
C THR A 49 -3.21 3.25 13.10
N MET A 50 -2.80 3.77 11.94
CA MET A 50 -1.46 3.55 11.39
C MET A 50 -0.38 4.21 12.27
N GLY A 51 -0.63 5.43 12.77
CA GLY A 51 0.23 6.09 13.75
C GLY A 51 0.39 5.29 15.04
N PHE A 52 -0.70 4.74 15.58
CA PHE A 52 -0.66 3.84 16.73
C PHE A 52 0.10 2.55 16.44
N GLY A 53 -0.13 1.91 15.28
CA GLY A 53 0.60 0.70 14.90
C GLY A 53 2.11 0.93 14.71
N PHE A 54 2.52 2.10 14.19
CA PHE A 54 3.93 2.48 14.13
C PHE A 54 4.51 2.79 15.51
N ALA A 55 3.75 3.44 16.39
CA ALA A 55 4.17 3.70 17.77
C ALA A 55 4.35 2.39 18.55
N GLU A 56 3.39 1.47 18.50
CA GLU A 56 3.51 0.14 19.13
C GLU A 56 4.74 -0.62 18.64
N LYS A 57 5.01 -0.57 17.33
CA LYS A 57 6.22 -1.19 16.77
C LYS A 57 7.49 -0.56 17.33
N ALA A 58 7.57 0.77 17.35
CA ALA A 58 8.73 1.49 17.89
C ALA A 58 8.94 1.19 19.37
N ASP A 59 7.88 1.16 20.18
CA ASP A 59 7.92 0.83 21.60
C ASP A 59 8.42 -0.61 21.81
N SER A 60 7.93 -1.57 21.01
CA SER A 60 8.37 -2.97 21.07
C SER A 60 9.85 -3.16 20.68
N GLU A 61 10.35 -2.34 19.76
CA GLU A 61 11.76 -2.36 19.34
C GLU A 61 12.68 -1.72 20.40
N GLN A 62 12.23 -0.64 21.06
CA GLN A 62 12.93 -0.06 22.20
C GLN A 62 13.01 -1.02 23.39
N GLU A 63 11.91 -1.72 23.69
CA GLU A 63 11.88 -2.70 24.78
C GLU A 63 12.80 -3.89 24.50
N LYS A 64 12.89 -4.35 23.25
CA LYS A 64 13.85 -5.39 22.84
C LYS A 64 15.30 -4.91 22.96
N CYS A 65 15.60 -3.67 22.53
CA CYS A 65 16.92 -3.08 22.69
C CYS A 65 17.33 -3.05 24.16
N HIS A 66 16.45 -2.52 25.03
CA HIS A 66 16.69 -2.40 26.47
C HIS A 66 16.91 -3.77 27.15
N LYS A 67 16.11 -4.79 26.80
CA LYS A 67 16.26 -6.16 27.35
C LYS A 67 17.50 -6.91 26.85
N THR A 68 18.10 -6.47 25.74
CA THR A 68 19.34 -7.06 25.22
C THR A 68 20.54 -6.44 25.95
N THR A 69 20.55 -5.13 26.14
CA THR A 69 21.60 -4.41 26.91
C THR A 69 21.72 -4.88 28.36
N HIS A 70 20.62 -5.30 29.00
CA HIS A 70 20.63 -5.81 30.38
C HIS A 70 20.92 -7.32 30.50
N ARG A 71 21.07 -8.05 29.38
CA ARG A 71 21.43 -9.48 29.38
C ARG A 71 22.92 -9.74 29.19
N ASP A 72 23.68 -8.71 28.81
CA ASP A 72 25.11 -8.77 28.52
C ASP A 72 25.99 -8.34 29.72
N TYR A 73 25.40 -8.25 30.93
CA TYR A 73 26.07 -8.00 32.21
C TYR A 73 25.78 -9.10 33.23
#